data_AF-A0A1S6KZJ8-F1
#
_entry.id   AF-A0A1S6KZJ8-F1
#
_cell.length_a   1.000
_cell.length_b   1.000
_cell.length_c   1.000
_cell.angle_alpha   90.00
_cell.angle_beta   90.00
_cell.angle_gamma   90.00
#
_symmetry.space_group_name_H-M   'P 1'
#
loop_
_entity.id
_entity.type
_entity.pdbx_description
1 polymer ?
#
loop_
_entity_poly.entity_id
_entity_poly.type
_entity_poly.pdbx_seq_one_letter_code
_entity_poly.pdbx_strand_id
1 'polypeptide(L)'
;DVVTINYLGDWGKQYGVLALGFEKYGNEKDLEQDPINHLFQVYVKISKDVANESDEVKVLKSEGKESEAHNLLQNGLDEQARNYFKKMTEGDEQALSLWRRFRDFSIKRYKQTYARLNIHFDEYSGESKVSEDKMREAATKMKEIGLAEENDGELVHLVR
;
A
#
# COMPACT_ATOMS: atom_id res chain seq x y z
N ASP A 1 -12.26 31.36 5.65
CA ASP A 1 -10.98 30.69 5.38
C ASP A 1 -11.22 29.38 4.68
N VAL A 2 -10.40 29.05 3.68
CA VAL A 2 -10.45 27.78 2.93
C VAL A 2 -9.11 27.09 3.14
N VAL A 3 -9.14 25.80 3.48
CA VAL A 3 -7.95 24.94 3.57
C VAL A 3 -8.06 23.85 2.53
N THR A 4 -7.05 23.74 1.69
CA THR A 4 -6.96 22.77 0.59
C THR A 4 -6.04 21.62 0.99
N ILE A 5 -6.59 20.40 0.98
CA ILE A 5 -5.88 19.20 1.43
C ILE A 5 -5.79 18.21 0.28
N ASN A 6 -4.58 17.71 0.03
CA ASN A 6 -4.38 16.51 -0.77
C ASN A 6 -4.21 15.31 0.17
N TYR A 7 -5.21 14.43 0.21
CA TYR A 7 -5.20 13.25 1.07
C TYR A 7 -4.70 12.05 0.26
N LEU A 8 -3.44 11.71 0.44
CA LEU A 8 -2.77 10.66 -0.34
C LEU A 8 -3.15 9.26 0.18
N GLY A 9 -3.39 8.32 -0.74
CA GLY A 9 -3.46 6.89 -0.46
C GLY A 9 -2.06 6.32 -0.22
N ASP A 10 -1.40 6.79 0.83
CA ASP A 10 0.01 6.54 1.12
C ASP A 10 0.25 5.39 2.11
N TRP A 11 -0.78 4.60 2.47
CA TRP A 11 -0.63 3.51 3.43
C TRP A 11 -1.36 2.24 2.98
N GLY A 12 -0.64 1.11 2.91
CA GLY A 12 -1.26 -0.17 2.55
C GLY A 12 -0.35 -1.12 1.80
N LYS A 13 -0.90 -2.31 1.47
CA LYS A 13 -0.21 -3.38 0.74
C LYS A 13 0.36 -2.92 -0.61
N GLN A 14 -0.26 -1.92 -1.25
CA GLN A 14 0.24 -1.33 -2.50
C GLN A 14 1.70 -0.84 -2.37
N TYR A 15 2.12 -0.37 -1.20
CA TYR A 15 3.52 -0.01 -0.95
C TYR A 15 4.42 -1.22 -0.75
N GLY A 16 3.93 -2.31 -0.16
CA GLY A 16 4.67 -3.57 -0.10
C GLY A 16 4.94 -4.12 -1.50
N VAL A 17 3.95 -4.08 -2.38
CA VAL A 17 4.11 -4.45 -3.80
C VAL A 17 5.14 -3.54 -4.47
N LEU A 18 5.05 -2.23 -4.26
CA LEU A 18 5.98 -1.26 -4.86
C LEU A 18 7.42 -1.42 -4.34
N ALA A 19 7.60 -1.71 -3.05
CA ALA A 19 8.90 -1.93 -2.44
C ALA A 19 9.59 -3.18 -3.03
N LEU A 20 8.88 -4.31 -3.08
CA LEU A 20 9.39 -5.53 -3.73
C LEU A 20 9.67 -5.29 -5.22
N GLY A 21 8.79 -4.55 -5.89
CA GLY A 21 9.00 -4.14 -7.27
C GLY A 21 10.26 -3.31 -7.43
N PHE A 22 10.55 -2.39 -6.51
CA PHE A 22 11.74 -1.55 -6.58
C PHE A 22 13.01 -2.33 -6.26
N GLU A 23 12.97 -3.31 -5.35
CA GLU A 23 14.09 -4.22 -5.13
C GLU A 23 14.42 -5.03 -6.41
N LYS A 24 13.40 -5.45 -7.16
CA LYS A 24 13.56 -6.28 -8.36
C LYS A 24 13.85 -5.49 -9.64
N TYR A 25 13.23 -4.33 -9.80
CA TYR A 25 13.19 -3.56 -11.05
C TYR A 25 13.59 -2.09 -10.87
N GLY A 26 13.88 -1.67 -9.65
CA GLY A 26 14.21 -0.28 -9.33
C GLY A 26 15.58 0.14 -9.87
N ASN A 27 15.72 1.45 -10.03
CA ASN A 27 16.93 2.09 -10.46
C ASN A 27 16.98 3.46 -9.77
N GLU A 28 18.08 3.73 -9.09
CA GLU A 28 18.22 4.95 -8.28
C GLU A 28 18.30 6.22 -9.13
N LYS A 29 18.94 6.14 -10.31
CA LYS A 29 19.05 7.30 -11.21
C LYS A 29 17.70 7.65 -11.81
N ASP A 30 16.93 6.64 -12.22
CA ASP A 30 15.60 6.84 -12.80
C ASP A 30 14.62 7.38 -11.74
N LEU A 31 14.73 6.89 -10.49
CA LEU A 31 13.95 7.40 -9.36
C LEU A 31 14.23 8.89 -9.09
N GLU A 32 15.48 9.32 -9.16
CA GLU A 32 15.85 10.73 -8.96
C GLU A 32 15.39 11.62 -10.12
N GLN A 33 15.42 11.11 -11.35
CA GLN A 33 15.11 11.87 -12.56
C GLN A 33 13.60 12.05 -12.79
N ASP A 34 12.81 10.97 -12.73
CA ASP A 34 11.35 11.05 -12.85
C ASP A 34 10.65 10.03 -11.93
N PRO A 35 10.55 10.35 -10.63
CA PRO A 35 10.13 9.37 -9.63
C PRO A 35 8.76 8.78 -9.88
N ILE A 36 7.78 9.59 -10.31
CA ILE A 36 6.41 9.12 -10.54
C ILE A 36 6.37 8.13 -11.70
N ASN A 37 7.03 8.45 -12.81
CA ASN A 37 7.02 7.57 -13.98
C ASN A 37 7.80 6.29 -13.70
N HIS A 38 8.96 6.38 -13.03
CA HIS A 38 9.74 5.21 -12.68
C HIS A 38 9.01 4.28 -11.71
N LEU A 39 8.45 4.82 -10.62
CA LEU A 39 7.65 4.05 -9.67
C LEU A 39 6.41 3.43 -10.33
N PHE A 40 5.77 4.13 -11.28
CA PHE A 40 4.68 3.57 -12.07
C PHE A 40 5.13 2.38 -12.94
N GLN A 41 6.27 2.48 -13.63
CA GLN A 41 6.81 1.38 -14.43
C GLN A 41 7.16 0.17 -13.57
N VAL A 42 7.76 0.42 -12.40
CA VAL A 42 8.07 -0.62 -11.41
C VAL A 42 6.79 -1.29 -10.95
N TYR A 43 5.76 -0.51 -10.57
CA TYR A 43 4.46 -1.01 -10.16
C TYR A 43 3.83 -1.92 -11.24
N VAL A 44 3.80 -1.46 -12.49
CA VAL A 44 3.23 -2.25 -13.60
C VAL A 44 3.97 -3.57 -13.79
N LYS A 45 5.31 -3.59 -13.67
CA LYS A 45 6.10 -4.82 -13.81
C LYS A 45 5.80 -5.80 -12.68
N ILE A 46 5.86 -5.36 -11.43
CA ILE A 46 5.63 -6.26 -10.29
C ILE A 46 4.17 -6.72 -10.20
N SER A 47 3.19 -5.89 -10.59
CA SER A 47 1.79 -6.31 -10.65
C SER A 47 1.56 -7.41 -11.69
N LYS A 48 2.30 -7.40 -12.81
CA LYS A 48 2.27 -8.50 -13.79
C LYS A 48 2.86 -9.78 -13.20
N ASP A 49 3.95 -9.69 -12.45
CA ASP A 49 4.52 -10.86 -11.78
C ASP A 49 3.54 -11.47 -10.76
N VAL A 50 2.90 -10.65 -9.94
CA VAL A 50 1.87 -11.08 -8.99
C VAL A 50 0.69 -11.75 -9.71
N ALA A 51 0.26 -11.19 -10.85
CA ALA A 51 -0.80 -11.78 -11.65
C ALA A 51 -0.38 -13.15 -12.23
N ASN A 52 0.84 -13.25 -12.77
CA ASN A 52 1.37 -14.49 -13.31
C ASN A 52 1.49 -15.58 -12.22
N GLU A 53 1.99 -15.25 -11.03
CA GLU A 53 2.04 -16.18 -9.90
C GLU A 53 0.64 -16.63 -9.47
N SER A 54 -0.34 -15.71 -9.48
CA SER A 54 -1.73 -16.06 -9.18
C SER A 54 -2.32 -17.05 -10.18
N ASP A 55 -2.00 -16.89 -11.46
CA ASP A 55 -2.44 -17.80 -12.52
C ASP A 55 -1.70 -19.15 -12.44
N GLU A 56 -0.42 -19.15 -12.11
CA GLU A 56 0.36 -20.37 -11.86
C GLU A 56 -0.21 -21.18 -10.68
N VAL A 57 -0.60 -20.52 -9.58
CA VAL A 57 -1.28 -21.17 -8.46
C VAL A 57 -2.57 -21.88 -8.91
N LYS A 58 -3.36 -21.28 -9.82
CA LYS A 58 -4.59 -21.90 -10.33
C LYS A 58 -4.27 -23.14 -11.18
N VAL A 59 -3.24 -23.06 -12.03
CA VAL A 59 -2.78 -24.20 -12.84
C VAL A 59 -2.33 -25.35 -11.93
N LEU A 60 -1.46 -25.08 -10.95
CA LEU A 60 -0.95 -26.09 -10.02
C LEU A 60 -2.08 -26.79 -9.25
N LYS A 61 -3.10 -26.03 -8.81
CA LYS A 61 -4.30 -26.61 -8.18
C LYS A 61 -5.08 -27.50 -9.13
N SER A 62 -5.23 -27.09 -10.39
CA SER A 62 -5.94 -27.90 -11.40
C SER A 62 -5.20 -29.20 -11.77
N GLU A 63 -3.87 -29.22 -11.62
CA GLU A 63 -3.02 -30.40 -11.82
C GLU A 63 -2.93 -31.30 -10.57
N GLY A 64 -3.60 -30.95 -9.46
CA GLY A 64 -3.54 -31.68 -8.20
C GLY A 64 -2.24 -31.50 -7.41
N LYS A 65 -1.39 -30.53 -7.79
CA LYS A 65 -0.12 -30.21 -7.11
C LYS A 65 -0.35 -29.25 -5.94
N GLU A 66 -1.13 -29.69 -4.95
CA GLU A 66 -1.54 -28.83 -3.83
C GLU A 66 -0.36 -28.33 -3.00
N SER A 67 0.67 -29.15 -2.78
CA SER A 67 1.86 -28.74 -2.02
C SER A 67 2.65 -27.63 -2.72
N GLU A 68 2.78 -27.67 -4.05
CA GLU A 68 3.46 -26.63 -4.83
C GLU A 68 2.63 -25.35 -4.85
N ALA A 69 1.32 -25.46 -5.06
CA ALA A 69 0.42 -24.31 -5.00
C ALA A 69 0.42 -23.64 -3.62
N HIS A 70 0.47 -24.42 -2.54
CA HIS A 70 0.57 -23.90 -1.19
C HIS A 70 1.90 -23.20 -0.94
N ASN A 71 3.02 -23.79 -1.40
CA ASN A 71 4.33 -23.18 -1.28
C ASN A 71 4.40 -21.83 -2.00
N LEU A 72 3.85 -21.74 -3.21
CA LEU A 72 3.80 -20.50 -3.98
C LEU A 72 2.90 -19.44 -3.34
N LEU A 73 1.80 -19.83 -2.69
CA LEU A 73 0.96 -18.89 -1.92
C LEU A 73 1.68 -18.35 -0.68
N GLN A 74 2.48 -19.17 0.00
CA GLN A 74 3.18 -18.77 1.23
C GLN A 74 4.45 -17.95 0.95
N ASN A 75 5.15 -18.24 -0.14
CA ASN A 75 6.42 -17.59 -0.47
C ASN A 75 6.32 -16.62 -1.66
N GLY A 76 5.14 -16.50 -2.28
CA GLY A 76 4.91 -15.65 -3.43
C GLY A 76 4.96 -14.16 -3.11
N LEU A 77 4.97 -13.35 -4.16
CA LEU A 77 5.06 -11.90 -4.09
C LEU A 77 3.89 -11.27 -3.32
N ASP A 78 2.70 -11.88 -3.40
CA ASP A 78 1.51 -11.39 -2.71
C ASP A 78 1.68 -11.42 -1.18
N GLU A 79 2.22 -12.53 -0.66
CA GLU A 79 2.46 -12.73 0.77
C GLU A 79 3.66 -11.93 1.24
N GLN A 80 4.73 -11.86 0.44
CA GLN A 80 5.85 -10.97 0.72
C GLN A 80 5.40 -9.50 0.83
N ALA A 81 4.48 -9.04 -0.04
CA ALA A 81 3.98 -7.67 0.00
C ALA A 81 3.14 -7.40 1.27
N ARG A 82 2.37 -8.39 1.73
CA ARG A 82 1.65 -8.31 3.01
C ARG A 82 2.62 -8.24 4.18
N ASN A 83 3.66 -9.08 4.17
CA ASN A 83 4.69 -9.07 5.20
C ASN A 83 5.47 -7.75 5.23
N TYR A 84 5.74 -7.15 4.07
CA TYR A 84 6.34 -5.82 4.01
C TYR A 84 5.43 -4.76 4.64
N PHE A 85 4.13 -4.77 4.31
CA PHE A 85 3.19 -3.83 4.93
C PHE A 85 3.07 -4.05 6.44
N LYS A 86 3.07 -5.30 6.90
CA LYS A 86 3.11 -5.64 8.33
C LYS A 86 4.33 -5.02 9.03
N LYS A 87 5.51 -5.11 8.42
CA LYS A 87 6.73 -4.43 8.94
C LYS A 87 6.53 -2.92 9.04
N MET A 88 5.88 -2.28 8.07
CA MET A 88 5.56 -0.85 8.13
C MET A 88 4.64 -0.53 9.31
N THR A 89 3.61 -1.34 9.57
CA THR A 89 2.70 -1.15 10.72
C THR A 89 3.39 -1.41 12.06
N GLU A 90 4.37 -2.31 12.11
CA GLU A 90 5.16 -2.61 13.30
C GLU A 90 6.28 -1.59 13.56
N GLY A 91 6.45 -0.60 12.67
CA GLY A 91 7.43 0.46 12.85
C GLY A 91 8.84 0.12 12.38
N ASP A 92 9.01 -0.88 11.50
CA ASP A 92 10.32 -1.23 10.95
C ASP A 92 10.94 -0.06 10.18
N GLU A 93 12.09 0.41 10.66
CA GLU A 93 12.71 1.64 10.16
C GLU A 93 13.23 1.49 8.72
N GLN A 94 13.64 0.28 8.30
CA GLN A 94 14.07 0.07 6.92
C GLN A 94 12.89 0.20 5.96
N ALA A 95 11.78 -0.48 6.26
CA ALA A 95 10.55 -0.42 5.47
C ALA A 95 9.99 1.01 5.41
N LEU A 96 9.96 1.69 6.57
CA LEU A 96 9.49 3.07 6.66
C LEU A 96 10.41 4.05 5.93
N SER A 97 11.72 3.82 5.92
CA SER A 97 12.67 4.71 5.22
C SER A 97 12.44 4.72 3.71
N LEU A 98 12.20 3.55 3.11
CA LEU A 98 11.93 3.42 1.69
C LEU A 98 10.57 4.04 1.34
N TRP A 99 9.55 3.76 2.16
CA TRP A 99 8.23 4.37 2.03
C TRP A 99 8.29 5.90 2.07
N ARG A 100 8.96 6.48 3.09
CA ARG A 100 9.15 7.94 3.21
C ARG A 100 9.80 8.51 1.97
N ARG A 101 10.81 7.85 1.44
CA ARG A 101 11.53 8.28 0.24
C ARG A 101 10.60 8.32 -0.99
N PHE A 102 9.81 7.27 -1.22
CA PHE A 102 8.84 7.25 -2.33
C PHE A 102 7.77 8.34 -2.17
N ARG A 103 7.28 8.54 -0.95
CA ARG A 103 6.30 9.58 -0.62
C ARG A 103 6.86 10.98 -0.88
N ASP A 104 8.07 11.27 -0.42
CA ASP A 104 8.69 12.59 -0.56
C ASP A 104 8.96 12.93 -2.03
N PHE A 105 9.51 11.98 -2.79
CA PHE A 105 9.70 12.15 -4.23
C PHE A 105 8.37 12.36 -4.97
N SER A 106 7.33 11.61 -4.59
CA SER A 106 6.00 11.74 -5.19
C SER A 106 5.39 13.11 -4.90
N ILE A 107 5.44 13.58 -3.64
CA ILE A 107 4.94 14.91 -3.25
C ILE A 107 5.68 16.02 -4.01
N LYS A 108 7.01 15.92 -4.16
CA LYS A 108 7.80 16.89 -4.92
C LYS A 108 7.31 16.99 -6.37
N ARG A 109 7.06 15.85 -7.02
CA ARG A 109 6.55 15.81 -8.39
C ARG A 109 5.10 16.27 -8.49
N TYR A 110 4.24 15.88 -7.56
CA TYR A 110 2.85 16.31 -7.49
C TYR A 110 2.72 17.82 -7.38
N LYS A 111 3.52 18.46 -6.50
CA LYS A 111 3.56 19.93 -6.40
C LYS A 111 3.83 20.60 -7.74
N GLN A 112 4.79 20.09 -8.51
CA GLN A 112 5.10 20.60 -9.85
C GLN A 112 3.94 20.38 -10.83
N THR A 113 3.32 19.20 -10.81
CA THR A 113 2.19 18.87 -11.68
C THR A 113 0.96 19.72 -11.38
N TYR A 114 0.58 19.86 -10.11
CA TYR A 114 -0.56 20.68 -9.70
C TYR A 114 -0.34 22.17 -9.97
N ALA A 115 0.88 22.67 -9.80
CA ALA A 115 1.21 24.05 -10.13
C ALA A 115 0.95 24.40 -11.60
N ARG A 116 1.11 23.44 -12.54
CA ARG A 116 0.77 23.65 -13.96
C ARG A 116 -0.72 23.87 -14.20
N LEU A 117 -1.56 23.41 -13.27
CA LEU A 117 -3.02 23.57 -13.28
C LEU A 117 -3.47 24.74 -12.39
N ASN A 118 -2.53 25.57 -11.89
CA ASN A 118 -2.75 26.60 -10.87
C ASN A 118 -3.37 26.07 -9.56
N ILE A 119 -3.18 24.78 -9.26
CA ILE A 119 -3.65 24.15 -8.03
C ILE A 119 -2.50 24.18 -7.01
N HIS A 120 -2.80 24.71 -5.82
CA HIS A 120 -1.90 24.71 -4.67
C HIS A 120 -2.65 24.12 -3.49
N PHE A 121 -2.01 23.18 -2.80
CA PHE A 121 -2.54 22.57 -1.59
C PHE A 121 -1.80 23.14 -0.37
N ASP A 122 -2.56 23.49 0.67
CA ASP A 122 -2.03 23.92 1.96
C ASP A 122 -1.39 22.75 2.70
N GLU A 123 -1.98 21.55 2.58
CA GLU A 123 -1.50 20.34 3.22
C GLU A 123 -1.44 19.14 2.27
N TYR A 124 -0.34 18.37 2.34
CA TYR A 124 -0.23 17.03 1.77
C TYR A 124 -0.30 16.01 2.92
N SER A 125 -1.52 15.58 3.19
CA SER A 125 -1.84 14.60 4.23
C SER A 125 -1.91 13.20 3.62
N GLY A 126 -2.34 12.21 4.40
CA GLY A 126 -2.53 10.85 3.89
C GLY A 126 -3.01 9.89 4.96
N GLU A 127 -3.34 8.68 4.53
CA GLU A 127 -3.73 7.57 5.40
C GLU A 127 -2.68 7.29 6.47
N SER A 128 -1.40 7.47 6.13
CA SER A 128 -0.28 7.29 7.05
C SER A 128 -0.26 8.28 8.22
N LYS A 129 -1.07 9.34 8.19
CA LYS A 129 -1.15 10.37 9.25
C LYS A 129 -2.21 10.04 10.30
N VAL A 130 -3.04 9.04 10.07
CA VAL A 130 -4.02 8.57 11.06
C VAL A 130 -3.31 7.60 11.99
N SER A 131 -3.24 7.93 13.28
CA SER A 131 -2.61 7.05 14.28
C SER A 131 -3.50 5.85 14.58
N GLU A 132 -2.88 4.72 14.97
CA GLU A 132 -3.60 3.54 15.44
C GLU A 132 -4.54 3.85 16.60
N ASP A 133 -4.14 4.71 17.53
CA ASP A 133 -4.98 5.11 18.66
C ASP A 133 -6.29 5.76 18.20
N LYS A 134 -6.24 6.64 17.20
CA LYS A 134 -7.45 7.28 16.65
C LYS A 134 -8.32 6.28 15.90
N MET A 135 -7.71 5.32 15.19
CA MET A 135 -8.46 4.24 14.54
C MET A 135 -9.16 3.35 15.58
N ARG A 136 -8.47 3.00 16.68
CA ARG A 136 -9.02 2.23 17.80
C ARG A 136 -10.13 2.98 18.52
N GLU A 137 -9.95 4.28 18.78
CA GLU A 137 -10.98 5.13 19.39
C GLU A 137 -12.25 5.16 18.53
N ALA A 138 -12.11 5.34 17.21
CA ALA A 138 -13.23 5.31 16.29
C ALA A 138 -13.94 3.95 16.29
N ALA A 139 -13.19 2.85 16.27
CA ALA A 139 -13.74 1.49 16.31
C ALA A 139 -14.51 1.21 17.61
N THR A 140 -13.95 1.58 18.77
CA THR A 140 -14.62 1.47 20.06
C THR A 140 -15.91 2.27 20.07
N LYS A 141 -15.87 3.52 19.59
CA LYS A 141 -17.05 4.38 19.52
C LYS A 141 -18.14 3.79 18.62
N MET A 142 -17.79 3.19 17.48
CA MET A 142 -18.74 2.50 16.60
C MET A 142 -19.42 1.31 17.29
N LYS A 143 -18.68 0.55 18.11
CA LYS A 143 -19.23 -0.54 18.92
C LYS A 143 -20.19 -0.02 19.99
N GLU A 144 -19.81 1.05 20.70
CA GLU A 144 -20.63 1.67 21.76
C GLU A 144 -21.97 2.22 21.26
N ILE A 145 -21.99 2.84 20.08
CA ILE A 145 -23.22 3.38 19.48
C ILE A 145 -24.04 2.34 18.72
N GLY A 146 -23.64 1.06 18.75
CA GLY A 146 -24.36 -0.05 18.12
C GLY A 146 -24.34 -0.02 16.59
N LEU A 147 -23.32 0.58 15.98
CA LEU A 147 -23.10 0.55 14.52
C LEU A 147 -22.14 -0.54 14.07
N ALA A 148 -21.41 -1.18 14.99
CA ALA A 148 -20.53 -2.29 14.68
C ALA A 148 -20.67 -3.42 15.71
N GLU A 149 -20.64 -4.66 15.22
CA GLU A 149 -20.64 -5.87 16.04
C GLU A 149 -19.42 -6.73 15.74
N GLU A 150 -19.10 -7.64 16.66
CA GLU A 150 -17.98 -8.56 16.52
C GLU A 150 -18.48 -9.85 15.89
N ASN A 151 -17.92 -10.22 14.74
CA ASN A 151 -18.25 -11.42 13.99
C ASN A 151 -16.95 -12.13 13.58
N ASP A 152 -16.77 -13.39 13.99
CA ASP A 152 -15.57 -14.20 13.73
C ASP A 152 -14.23 -13.51 14.07
N GLY A 153 -14.21 -12.68 15.11
CA GLY A 153 -13.03 -11.94 15.56
C GLY A 153 -12.75 -10.65 14.78
N GLU A 154 -13.63 -10.26 13.86
CA GLU A 154 -13.60 -8.99 13.13
C GLU A 154 -14.73 -8.06 13.58
N LEU A 155 -14.46 -6.75 13.63
CA LEU A 155 -15.48 -5.75 13.90
C LEU A 155 -16.16 -5.37 12.58
N VAL A 156 -17.41 -5.75 12.38
CA VAL A 156 -18.16 -5.56 11.13
C VAL A 156 -19.27 -4.52 11.35
N HIS A 157 -19.43 -3.60 10.39
CA HIS A 157 -20.51 -2.62 10.43
C HIS A 157 -21.87 -3.29 10.25
N LEU A 158 -22.82 -2.95 11.12
CA LEU A 158 -24.21 -3.38 11.03
C LEU A 158 -24.91 -2.64 9.89
N VAL A 159 -24.99 -3.27 8.71
CA VAL A 159 -25.90 -2.80 7.64
C VAL A 159 -27.32 -3.21 8.07
N ARG A 160 -28.08 -2.25 8.60
CA ARG A 160 -29.53 -2.42 8.84
C ARG A 160 -30.33 -2.10 7.59
#